data_AF-A0A2V1ALT7-F1
#
_entry.id   AF-A0A2V1ALT7-F1
#
_cell.length_a   1.000
_cell.length_b   1.000
_cell.length_c   1.000
_cell.angle_alpha   90.00
_cell.angle_beta   90.00
_cell.angle_gamma   90.00
#
_symmetry.space_group_name_H-M   'P 1'
#
loop_
_entity.id
_entity.type
_entity.pdbx_description
1 polymer ?
#
loop_
_entity_poly.entity_id
_entity_poly.type
_entity_poly.pdbx_seq_one_letter_code
_entity_poly.pdbx_strand_id
1 'polypeptide(L)'
;MSLNQSVWDGQINVRVVYGDSEFLLYIHRNSYFPLHYPEIANFFDSVVNHDLHLCPIWLEHEDVPIKWNLPAGVLYDLLYLPANSDKRHQWTLRLGIDTPESPYPSRDIIPFSISDGSIDYFSMLSQVIVNQLKQSTFVMNGNAKAMMSLSEQDSKSLWKSISQHDYNGPPGSESPCESLCGGYSGYDSGSNIAFNGRESNDFERLVAEMGTIHLQQ
;
A
#
# COMPACT_ATOMS: atom_id res chain seq x y z
N MET A 1 -16.00 5.52 -16.30
CA MET A 1 -15.10 5.12 -15.21
C MET A 1 -14.83 3.64 -15.40
N SER A 2 -13.56 3.25 -15.59
CA SER A 2 -13.20 1.83 -15.73
C SER A 2 -13.28 1.14 -14.36
N LEU A 3 -13.44 -0.19 -14.34
CA LEU A 3 -13.42 -0.98 -13.10
C LEU A 3 -12.16 -0.66 -12.26
N ASN A 4 -11.01 -0.57 -12.92
CA ASN A 4 -9.72 -0.31 -12.29
C ASN A 4 -9.68 1.07 -11.62
N GLN A 5 -10.27 2.08 -12.25
CA GLN A 5 -10.38 3.40 -11.66
C GLN A 5 -11.31 3.40 -10.44
N SER A 6 -12.43 2.66 -10.48
CA SER A 6 -13.30 2.51 -9.32
C SER A 6 -12.64 1.76 -8.15
N VAL A 7 -11.79 0.77 -8.44
CA VAL A 7 -10.98 0.08 -7.41
C VAL A 7 -9.93 1.03 -6.84
N TRP A 8 -9.26 1.80 -7.70
CA TRP A 8 -8.28 2.79 -7.29
C TRP A 8 -8.90 3.84 -6.36
N ASP A 9 -10.01 4.45 -6.79
CA ASP A 9 -10.69 5.52 -6.07
C ASP A 9 -11.46 5.05 -4.82
N GLY A 10 -11.42 3.76 -4.48
CA GLY A 10 -12.06 3.24 -3.27
C GLY A 10 -11.50 3.89 -2.01
N GLN A 11 -12.38 4.38 -1.14
CA GLN A 11 -12.03 5.10 0.09
C GLN A 11 -12.65 4.45 1.34
N ILE A 12 -12.02 4.72 2.49
CA ILE A 12 -12.43 4.28 3.81
C ILE A 12 -12.44 5.48 4.74
N ASN A 13 -13.50 5.61 5.54
CA ASN A 13 -13.60 6.62 6.60
C ASN A 13 -12.93 6.07 7.85
N VAL A 14 -11.86 6.72 8.30
CA VAL A 14 -11.09 6.30 9.47
C VAL A 14 -11.20 7.35 10.56
N ARG A 15 -11.44 6.88 11.79
CA ARG A 15 -11.36 7.67 13.02
C ARG A 15 -10.21 7.13 13.86
N VAL A 16 -9.19 7.95 14.09
CA VAL A 16 -8.09 7.66 15.01
C VAL A 16 -8.40 8.29 16.36
N VAL A 17 -8.29 7.53 17.45
CA VAL A 17 -8.61 7.99 18.80
C VAL A 17 -7.40 7.86 19.74
N TYR A 18 -7.22 8.87 20.59
CA TYR A 18 -6.26 8.85 21.70
C TYR A 18 -6.84 9.64 22.88
N GLY A 19 -7.03 9.00 24.02
CA GLY A 19 -7.74 9.60 25.16
C GLY A 19 -9.14 10.09 24.74
N ASP A 20 -9.43 11.36 25.01
CA ASP A 20 -10.69 12.03 24.65
C ASP A 20 -10.63 12.75 23.28
N SER A 21 -9.52 12.62 22.55
CA SER A 21 -9.30 13.29 21.27
C SER A 21 -9.49 12.34 20.09
N GLU A 22 -10.11 12.84 19.03
CA GLU A 22 -10.40 12.09 17.80
C GLU A 22 -9.88 12.84 16.57
N PHE A 23 -9.26 12.11 15.64
CA PHE A 23 -8.80 12.60 14.34
C PHE A 23 -9.50 11.82 13.22
N LEU A 24 -10.15 12.53 12.29
CA LEU A 24 -10.92 11.93 11.20
C LEU A 24 -10.19 12.13 9.88
N LEU A 25 -10.03 11.04 9.11
CA LEU A 25 -9.39 11.09 7.80
C LEU A 25 -10.03 10.10 6.81
N TYR A 26 -9.92 10.43 5.53
CA TYR A 26 -10.26 9.54 4.43
C TYR A 26 -8.99 8.88 3.91
N ILE A 27 -8.99 7.55 3.79
CA ILE A 27 -7.85 6.79 3.29
C ILE A 27 -8.27 5.97 2.09
N HIS A 28 -7.46 5.98 1.03
CA HIS A 28 -7.68 5.12 -0.13
C HIS A 28 -7.37 3.67 0.20
N ARG A 29 -8.17 2.74 -0.34
CA ARG A 29 -8.02 1.29 -0.09
C ARG A 29 -6.64 0.75 -0.49
N ASN A 30 -6.05 1.32 -1.54
CA ASN A 30 -4.71 0.93 -2.01
C ASN A 30 -3.57 1.73 -1.34
N SER A 31 -3.90 2.64 -0.43
CA SER A 31 -2.92 3.38 0.39
C SER A 31 -2.48 2.55 1.60
N TYR A 32 -1.50 3.07 2.34
CA TYR A 32 -0.92 2.46 3.53
C TYR A 32 -0.91 3.47 4.68
N PHE A 33 -1.14 2.98 5.89
CA PHE A 33 -1.20 3.81 7.09
C PHE A 33 0.04 4.67 7.38
N PRO A 34 1.29 4.19 7.18
CA PRO A 34 2.47 5.00 7.47
C PRO A 34 2.58 6.30 6.66
N LEU A 35 1.90 6.40 5.52
CA LEU A 35 1.83 7.65 4.75
C LEU A 35 1.09 8.77 5.49
N HIS A 36 0.18 8.41 6.40
CA HIS A 36 -0.64 9.34 7.17
C HIS A 36 -0.11 9.56 8.59
N TYR A 37 0.90 8.79 9.04
CA TYR A 37 1.47 8.90 10.38
C TYR A 37 2.04 10.29 10.71
N PRO A 38 2.74 11.00 9.79
CA PRO A 38 3.18 12.36 10.07
C PRO A 38 2.02 13.32 10.38
N GLU A 39 0.90 13.20 9.66
CA GLU A 39 -0.28 14.05 9.87
C GLU A 39 -0.98 13.71 11.20
N ILE A 40 -1.11 12.42 11.50
CA ILE A 40 -1.67 11.93 12.77
C ILE A 40 -0.79 12.38 13.94
N ALA A 41 0.53 12.22 13.84
CA ALA A 41 1.50 12.64 14.85
C ALA A 41 1.38 14.16 15.11
N ASN A 42 1.41 14.98 14.06
CA ASN A 42 1.26 16.45 14.18
C ASN A 42 -0.02 16.84 14.94
N PHE A 43 -1.13 16.15 14.71
CA PHE A 43 -2.40 16.43 15.38
C PHE A 43 -2.35 16.09 16.88
N PHE A 44 -1.85 14.89 17.21
CA PHE A 44 -1.83 14.40 18.60
C PHE A 44 -0.62 14.88 19.43
N ASP A 45 0.41 15.45 18.81
CA ASP A 45 1.60 15.96 19.51
C ASP A 45 1.23 16.91 20.67
N SER A 46 0.32 17.85 20.39
CA SER A 46 -0.23 18.79 21.37
C SER A 46 -1.09 18.15 22.47
N VAL A 47 -1.67 16.98 22.21
CA VAL A 47 -2.57 16.26 23.13
C VAL A 47 -1.76 15.40 24.09
N VAL A 48 -0.72 14.75 23.59
CA VAL A 48 0.09 13.78 24.34
C VAL A 48 1.15 14.47 25.22
N ASN A 49 1.49 15.73 24.93
CA ASN A 49 2.65 16.43 25.53
C ASN A 49 3.96 15.63 25.38
N HIS A 50 4.09 14.90 24.27
CA HIS A 50 5.24 14.08 23.93
C HIS A 50 5.54 14.28 22.45
N ASP A 51 6.82 14.34 22.08
CA ASP A 51 7.23 14.54 20.68
C ASP A 51 7.02 13.25 19.88
N LEU A 52 5.89 13.17 19.18
CA LEU A 52 5.51 11.99 18.41
C LEU A 52 6.34 11.79 17.14
N HIS A 53 7.19 12.75 16.79
CA HIS A 53 8.10 12.63 15.65
C HIS A 53 9.37 11.85 16.00
N LEU A 54 9.71 11.78 17.30
CA LEU A 54 10.90 11.08 17.79
C LEU A 54 10.59 9.63 18.21
N CYS A 55 9.31 9.27 18.38
CA CYS A 55 8.88 7.94 18.83
C CYS A 55 8.00 7.22 17.79
N PRO A 56 8.12 5.89 17.64
CA PRO A 56 7.31 5.15 16.69
C PRO A 56 5.87 5.08 17.17
N ILE A 57 4.94 5.51 16.32
CA ILE A 57 3.50 5.34 16.54
C ILE A 57 2.97 4.12 15.78
N TRP A 58 1.89 3.54 16.27
CA TRP A 58 1.15 2.49 15.57
C TRP A 58 -0.35 2.68 15.75
N LEU A 59 -1.12 1.92 14.98
CA LEU A 59 -2.57 1.90 15.08
C LEU A 59 -3.04 0.52 15.52
N GLU A 60 -4.09 0.49 16.33
CA GLU A 60 -4.71 -0.72 16.84
C GLU A 60 -6.19 -0.74 16.51
N HIS A 61 -6.71 -1.94 16.23
CA HIS A 61 -8.14 -2.19 16.14
C HIS A 61 -8.49 -3.23 17.20
N GLU A 62 -9.37 -2.89 18.14
CA GLU A 62 -9.78 -3.79 19.23
C GLU A 62 -8.57 -4.42 19.96
N ASP A 63 -7.59 -3.57 20.32
CA ASP A 63 -6.35 -3.94 21.02
C ASP A 63 -5.43 -4.89 20.23
N VAL A 64 -5.66 -5.03 18.91
CA VAL A 64 -4.78 -5.74 17.97
C VAL A 64 -3.99 -4.73 17.14
N PRO A 65 -2.64 -4.74 17.22
CA PRO A 65 -1.79 -3.91 16.38
C PRO A 65 -1.96 -4.21 14.89
N ILE A 66 -2.15 -3.14 14.10
CA ILE A 66 -2.36 -3.24 12.66
C ILE A 66 -1.03 -3.39 11.94
N LYS A 67 -0.96 -4.39 11.06
CA LYS A 67 0.19 -4.65 10.19
C LYS A 67 0.30 -3.59 9.09
N TRP A 68 1.06 -2.54 9.37
CA TRP A 68 1.20 -1.37 8.51
C TRP A 68 1.77 -1.66 7.10
N ASN A 69 2.39 -2.82 6.91
CA ASN A 69 2.94 -3.28 5.63
C ASN A 69 1.87 -3.84 4.66
N LEU A 70 0.59 -3.80 5.04
CA LEU A 70 -0.54 -4.22 4.22
C LEU A 70 -1.36 -2.98 3.79
N PRO A 71 -2.01 -3.02 2.60
CA PRO A 71 -2.90 -1.94 2.17
C PRO A 71 -4.06 -1.72 3.15
N ALA A 72 -4.47 -0.47 3.32
CA ALA A 72 -5.54 -0.08 4.23
C ALA A 72 -6.87 -0.80 3.92
N GLY A 73 -7.17 -1.03 2.64
CA GLY A 73 -8.33 -1.78 2.17
C GLY A 73 -8.34 -3.23 2.64
N VAL A 74 -7.20 -3.90 2.53
CA VAL A 74 -7.05 -5.30 2.98
C VAL A 74 -7.25 -5.40 4.50
N LEU A 75 -6.66 -4.47 5.24
CA LEU A 75 -6.77 -4.43 6.70
C LEU A 75 -8.21 -4.14 7.13
N TYR A 76 -8.91 -3.23 6.45
CA TYR A 76 -10.32 -2.94 6.69
C TYR A 76 -11.21 -4.15 6.42
N ASP A 77 -10.99 -4.85 5.31
CA ASP A 77 -11.77 -6.02 4.94
C ASP A 77 -11.53 -7.21 5.88
N LEU A 78 -10.32 -7.36 6.41
CA LEU A 78 -9.96 -8.43 7.32
C LEU A 78 -10.41 -8.18 8.76
N LEU A 79 -10.23 -6.95 9.27
CA LEU A 79 -10.42 -6.64 10.69
C LEU A 79 -11.81 -6.06 10.97
N TYR A 80 -12.30 -5.17 10.11
CA TYR A 80 -13.49 -4.37 10.42
C TYR A 80 -14.78 -4.98 9.86
N LEU A 81 -14.79 -5.39 8.59
CA LEU A 81 -15.99 -5.88 7.91
C LEU A 81 -16.61 -7.14 8.55
N PRO A 82 -15.85 -8.14 9.02
CA PRO A 82 -16.45 -9.34 9.61
C PRO A 82 -17.22 -9.06 10.90
N ALA A 83 -16.76 -8.09 11.68
CA ALA A 83 -17.40 -7.68 12.94
C ALA A 83 -18.53 -6.66 12.73
N ASN A 84 -18.49 -5.88 11.64
CA ASN A 84 -19.44 -4.79 11.37
C ASN A 84 -20.20 -5.02 10.06
N SER A 85 -21.35 -5.70 10.17
CA SER A 85 -22.27 -5.91 9.04
C SER A 85 -22.88 -4.61 8.51
N ASP A 86 -22.99 -3.57 9.35
CA ASP A 86 -23.46 -2.24 8.98
C ASP A 86 -22.32 -1.39 8.39
N LYS A 87 -22.20 -1.40 7.06
CA LYS A 87 -21.19 -0.71 6.24
C LYS A 87 -21.18 0.83 6.32
N ARG A 88 -21.89 1.44 7.26
CA ARG A 88 -22.07 2.90 7.37
C ARG A 88 -21.20 3.55 8.44
N HIS A 89 -20.51 2.75 9.25
CA HIS A 89 -19.74 3.26 10.37
C HIS A 89 -18.28 3.48 10.00
N GLN A 90 -17.68 4.51 10.62
CA GLN A 90 -16.27 4.84 10.49
C GLN A 90 -15.40 3.79 11.18
N TRP A 91 -14.33 3.37 10.50
CA TRP A 91 -13.37 2.44 11.08
C TRP A 91 -12.62 3.13 12.20
N THR A 92 -12.82 2.68 13.43
CA THR A 92 -12.21 3.29 14.60
C THR A 92 -10.93 2.55 14.96
N LEU A 93 -9.85 3.32 15.05
CA LEU A 93 -8.50 2.87 15.34
C LEU A 93 -7.98 3.62 16.56
N ARG A 94 -7.33 2.91 17.48
CA ARG A 94 -6.63 3.52 18.62
C ARG A 94 -5.20 3.86 18.21
N LEU A 95 -4.72 5.04 18.59
CA LEU A 95 -3.32 5.41 18.45
C LEU A 95 -2.51 4.78 19.58
N GLY A 96 -1.50 4.00 19.22
CA GLY A 96 -0.48 3.49 20.12
C GLY A 96 0.79 4.35 20.05
N ILE A 97 1.40 4.60 21.21
CA ILE A 97 2.58 5.44 21.39
C ILE A 97 3.56 4.68 22.25
N ASP A 98 4.83 4.66 21.85
CA ASP A 98 5.87 3.92 22.56
C ASP A 98 6.18 4.60 23.89
N THR A 99 5.67 4.02 24.97
CA THR A 99 5.84 4.51 26.34
C THR A 99 6.28 3.35 27.23
N PRO A 100 6.89 3.62 28.40
CA PRO A 100 7.28 2.54 29.32
C PRO A 100 6.11 1.65 29.77
N GLU A 101 4.89 2.18 29.75
CA GLU A 101 3.65 1.49 30.14
C GLU A 101 3.02 0.71 28.97
N SER A 102 3.23 1.19 27.74
CA SER A 102 2.75 0.58 26.51
C SER A 102 3.88 0.56 25.48
N PRO A 103 4.78 -0.44 25.53
CA PRO A 103 5.91 -0.52 24.61
C PRO A 103 5.45 -0.89 23.19
N TYR A 104 6.22 -0.46 22.19
CA TYR A 104 5.93 -0.79 20.80
C TYR A 104 5.83 -2.32 20.57
N PRO A 105 4.76 -2.81 19.91
CA PRO A 105 4.48 -4.25 19.74
C PRO A 105 5.37 -4.90 18.66
N SER A 106 6.68 -4.91 18.90
CA SER A 106 7.72 -5.38 17.96
C SER A 106 7.62 -6.87 17.61
N ARG A 107 6.80 -7.64 18.34
CA ARG A 107 6.54 -9.06 18.07
C ARG A 107 5.49 -9.26 16.98
N ASP A 108 4.56 -8.32 16.84
CA ASP A 108 3.37 -8.45 15.99
C ASP A 108 3.47 -7.59 14.72
N ILE A 109 4.14 -6.45 14.82
CA ILE A 109 4.35 -5.51 13.71
C ILE A 109 5.84 -5.20 13.52
N ILE A 110 6.21 -4.95 12.27
CA ILE A 110 7.60 -4.66 11.89
C ILE A 110 8.01 -3.32 12.53
N PRO A 111 9.08 -3.26 13.33
CA PRO A 111 9.48 -2.02 13.98
C PRO A 111 10.00 -1.00 12.95
N PHE A 112 9.71 0.27 13.21
CA PHE A 112 10.32 1.37 12.46
C PHE A 112 11.75 1.62 12.94
N SER A 113 12.69 1.76 12.02
CA SER A 113 14.06 2.17 12.32
C SER A 113 14.11 3.67 12.55
N ILE A 114 14.59 4.07 13.71
CA ILE A 114 14.86 5.47 14.04
C ILE A 114 16.26 5.80 13.54
N SER A 115 16.37 6.76 12.64
CA SER A 115 17.65 7.23 12.08
C SER A 115 17.80 8.72 12.38
N ASP A 116 18.96 9.11 12.93
CA ASP A 116 19.27 10.51 13.29
C ASP A 116 18.20 11.20 14.16
N GLY A 117 17.53 10.42 15.03
CA GLY A 117 16.49 10.91 15.93
C GLY A 117 15.14 11.17 15.27
N SER A 118 14.94 10.80 14.00
CA SER A 118 13.64 10.92 13.32
C SER A 118 13.21 9.59 12.71
N ILE A 119 11.91 9.46 12.43
CA ILE A 119 11.33 8.26 11.84
C ILE A 119 10.91 8.54 10.41
N ASP A 120 11.61 7.88 9.47
CA ASP A 120 11.28 7.96 8.05
C ASP A 120 10.31 6.84 7.65
N TYR A 121 9.02 7.07 7.92
CA TYR A 121 7.94 6.17 7.53
C TYR A 121 7.89 5.93 6.01
N PHE A 122 8.20 6.94 5.22
CA PHE A 122 8.08 6.90 3.76
C PHE A 122 9.12 5.99 3.13
N SER A 123 10.39 6.15 3.49
CA SER A 123 11.48 5.33 2.94
C SER A 123 11.36 3.87 3.39
N MET A 124 10.99 3.62 4.64
CA MET A 124 10.79 2.25 5.13
C MET A 124 9.65 1.53 4.42
N LEU A 125 8.51 2.21 4.27
CA LEU A 125 7.37 1.67 3.56
C LEU A 125 7.72 1.37 2.08
N SER A 126 8.44 2.30 1.43
CA SER A 126 8.94 2.11 0.06
C SER A 126 9.76 0.84 -0.09
N GLN A 127 10.72 0.59 0.82
CA GLN A 127 11.55 -0.61 0.79
C GLN A 127 10.74 -1.90 0.96
N VAL A 128 9.76 -1.90 1.88
CA VAL A 128 8.89 -3.06 2.11
C VAL A 128 8.04 -3.36 0.86
N ILE A 129 7.44 -2.34 0.25
CA ILE A 129 6.61 -2.51 -0.96
C ILE A 129 7.44 -3.00 -2.14
N VAL A 130 8.64 -2.43 -2.35
CA VAL A 130 9.54 -2.91 -3.42
C VAL A 130 9.91 -4.38 -3.21
N ASN A 131 10.14 -4.81 -1.96
CA ASN A 131 10.41 -6.21 -1.66
C ASN A 131 9.18 -7.11 -1.92
N GLN A 132 7.98 -6.65 -1.57
CA GLN A 132 6.73 -7.37 -1.88
C GLN A 132 6.50 -7.49 -3.39
N LEU A 133 6.75 -6.42 -4.16
CA LEU A 133 6.63 -6.43 -5.62
C LEU A 133 7.63 -7.41 -6.26
N LYS A 134 8.88 -7.43 -5.79
CA LYS A 134 9.87 -8.43 -6.25
C LYS A 134 9.39 -9.87 -6.01
N GLN A 135 8.82 -10.15 -4.84
CA GLN A 135 8.28 -11.48 -4.53
C GLN A 135 7.08 -11.82 -5.40
N SER A 136 6.14 -10.88 -5.59
CA SER A 136 4.98 -11.05 -6.45
C SER A 136 5.38 -11.35 -7.90
N THR A 137 6.30 -10.57 -8.47
CA THR A 137 6.82 -10.81 -9.82
C THR A 137 7.52 -12.16 -9.95
N PHE A 138 8.26 -12.58 -8.91
CA PHE A 138 8.87 -13.91 -8.90
C PHE A 138 7.82 -15.03 -8.94
N VAL A 139 6.72 -14.89 -8.20
CA VAL A 139 5.62 -15.86 -8.20
C VAL A 139 4.93 -15.93 -9.57
N MET A 140 4.69 -14.78 -10.20
CA MET A 140 4.00 -14.71 -11.51
C MET A 140 4.88 -15.21 -12.67
N ASN A 141 6.15 -14.80 -12.71
CA ASN A 141 7.02 -14.97 -13.88
C ASN A 141 8.14 -16.00 -13.67
N GLY A 142 8.24 -16.60 -12.48
CA GLY A 142 9.33 -17.50 -12.09
C GLY A 142 10.68 -16.80 -11.86
N ASN A 143 10.75 -15.47 -12.01
CA ASN A 143 11.93 -14.66 -11.73
C ASN A 143 11.52 -13.22 -11.40
N ALA A 144 12.39 -12.48 -10.70
CA ALA A 144 12.16 -11.07 -10.36
C ALA A 144 12.78 -10.11 -11.40
N LYS A 145 13.17 -10.58 -12.59
CA LYS A 145 13.96 -9.81 -13.55
C LYS A 145 13.24 -8.55 -13.98
N ALA A 146 11.93 -8.60 -14.21
CA ALA A 146 11.15 -7.44 -14.65
C ALA A 146 11.18 -6.29 -13.64
N MET A 147 11.06 -6.58 -12.33
CA MET A 147 11.22 -5.58 -11.26
C MET A 147 12.67 -5.18 -11.00
N MET A 148 13.62 -6.12 -11.18
CA MET A 148 15.06 -5.84 -11.03
C MET A 148 15.66 -5.11 -12.23
N SER A 149 14.98 -5.12 -13.39
CA SER A 149 15.36 -4.39 -14.60
C SER A 149 14.74 -3.00 -14.69
N LEU A 150 13.79 -2.67 -13.79
CA LEU A 150 13.29 -1.29 -13.68
C LEU A 150 14.44 -0.36 -13.33
N SER A 151 14.47 0.81 -13.97
CA SER A 151 15.42 1.84 -13.56
C SER A 151 15.07 2.32 -12.14
N GLU A 152 16.06 2.89 -11.45
CA GLU A 152 15.84 3.52 -10.14
C GLU A 152 14.79 4.65 -10.24
N GLN A 153 14.75 5.35 -11.37
CA GLN A 153 13.80 6.42 -11.64
C GLN A 153 12.37 5.89 -11.79
N ASP A 154 12.18 4.78 -12.51
CA ASP A 154 10.85 4.18 -12.70
C ASP A 154 10.30 3.62 -11.40
N SER A 155 11.17 3.00 -10.59
CA SER A 155 10.81 2.48 -9.26
C SER A 155 10.36 3.60 -8.32
N LYS A 156 11.07 4.73 -8.30
CA LYS A 156 10.70 5.92 -7.53
C LYS A 156 9.42 6.58 -8.06
N SER A 157 9.25 6.61 -9.38
CA SER A 157 8.05 7.14 -10.02
C SER A 157 6.81 6.34 -9.64
N LEU A 158 6.89 5.01 -9.76
CA LEU A 158 5.82 4.09 -9.35
C LEU A 158 5.45 4.28 -7.88
N TRP A 159 6.45 4.32 -7.00
CA TRP A 159 6.22 4.55 -5.59
C TRP A 159 5.55 5.90 -5.32
N LYS A 160 6.01 6.96 -6.00
CA LYS A 160 5.41 8.29 -5.91
C LYS A 160 3.94 8.28 -6.33
N SER A 161 3.61 7.64 -7.44
CA SER A 161 2.22 7.51 -7.91
C SER A 161 1.33 6.81 -6.89
N ILE A 162 1.81 5.73 -6.27
CA ILE A 162 1.08 5.03 -5.19
C ILE A 162 0.88 5.96 -3.99
N SER A 163 1.94 6.64 -3.55
CA SER A 163 1.88 7.51 -2.38
C SER A 163 1.01 8.76 -2.56
N GLN A 164 0.91 9.26 -3.80
CA GLN A 164 0.15 10.47 -4.15
C GLN A 164 -1.24 10.17 -4.70
N HIS A 165 -1.63 8.88 -4.75
CA HIS A 165 -2.89 8.44 -5.34
C HIS A 165 -3.07 8.84 -6.82
N ASP A 166 -1.96 8.91 -7.57
CA ASP A 166 -1.97 9.31 -8.99
C ASP A 166 -2.13 8.09 -9.90
N TYR A 167 -3.35 7.91 -10.45
CA TYR A 167 -3.68 6.80 -11.34
C TYR A 167 -2.97 6.87 -12.70
N ASN A 168 -2.75 8.07 -13.23
CA ASN A 168 -2.20 8.24 -14.59
C ASN A 168 -0.66 8.30 -14.60
N GLY A 169 -0.05 8.44 -13.42
CA GLY A 169 1.38 8.68 -13.28
C GLY A 169 1.83 10.03 -13.86
N PRO A 170 3.10 10.40 -13.63
CA PRO A 170 3.66 11.61 -14.22
C PRO A 170 3.67 11.50 -15.77
N PRO A 171 3.39 12.59 -16.49
CA PRO A 171 3.33 12.57 -17.95
C PRO A 171 4.68 12.12 -18.54
N GLY A 172 4.68 10.99 -19.26
CA GLY A 172 5.86 10.46 -19.96
C GLY A 172 6.50 9.21 -19.34
N SER A 173 6.02 8.70 -18.20
CA SER A 173 6.31 7.31 -17.83
C SER A 173 5.32 6.41 -18.57
N GLU A 174 5.80 5.57 -19.49
CA GLU A 174 5.05 4.37 -19.90
C GLU A 174 4.58 3.66 -18.63
N SER A 175 3.34 3.14 -18.64
CA SER A 175 2.81 2.47 -17.45
C SER A 175 3.85 1.44 -17.01
N PRO A 176 4.28 1.39 -15.74
CA PRO A 176 5.24 0.38 -15.30
C PRO A 176 4.76 -1.03 -15.62
N CYS A 177 3.43 -1.21 -15.75
CA CYS A 177 2.81 -2.45 -16.20
C CYS A 177 3.06 -2.79 -17.69
N GLU A 178 3.18 -1.81 -18.59
CA GLU A 178 3.48 -2.06 -20.01
C GLU A 178 4.92 -2.57 -20.19
N SER A 179 5.88 -2.07 -19.40
CA SER A 179 7.25 -2.61 -19.39
C SER A 179 7.39 -3.93 -18.63
N LEU A 180 6.48 -4.24 -17.70
CA LEU A 180 6.38 -5.55 -17.04
C LEU A 180 5.73 -6.62 -17.95
N CYS A 181 4.92 -6.22 -18.93
CA CYS A 181 4.21 -7.11 -19.85
C CYS A 181 4.78 -7.13 -21.29
N GLY A 182 5.63 -6.17 -21.68
CA GLY A 182 6.16 -6.04 -23.03
C GLY A 182 7.66 -6.25 -23.13
N GLY A 183 8.10 -7.28 -23.88
CA GLY A 183 9.48 -7.34 -24.37
C GLY A 183 10.12 -8.72 -24.56
N TYR A 184 9.49 -9.64 -25.29
CA TYR A 184 10.24 -10.68 -26.03
C TYR A 184 10.06 -10.47 -27.53
N SER A 185 11.01 -9.74 -28.12
CA SER A 185 11.33 -9.65 -29.54
C SER A 185 12.85 -9.51 -29.59
N GLY A 186 13.66 -10.41 -30.17
CA GLY A 186 13.43 -11.65 -30.89
C GLY A 186 14.74 -12.44 -31.01
N TYR A 187 14.86 -13.21 -32.11
CA TYR A 187 15.79 -14.29 -32.50
C TYR A 187 15.21 -15.69 -32.24
N ASP A 188 14.91 -16.55 -33.21
CA ASP A 188 15.10 -16.52 -34.66
C ASP A 188 14.22 -17.62 -35.31
N SER A 189 13.98 -17.49 -36.61
CA SER A 189 13.58 -18.49 -37.61
C SER A 189 12.18 -19.12 -37.60
N GLY A 190 11.32 -18.58 -38.48
CA GLY A 190 10.60 -19.38 -39.47
C GLY A 190 9.24 -19.97 -39.08
N SER A 191 8.17 -19.23 -39.33
CA SER A 191 6.99 -19.68 -40.11
C SER A 191 5.86 -18.64 -40.03
N ASN A 192 5.25 -18.36 -41.18
CA ASN A 192 4.12 -17.45 -41.33
C ASN A 192 2.93 -17.89 -40.47
N ILE A 193 2.56 -17.10 -39.45
CA ILE A 193 1.17 -16.98 -39.01
C ILE A 193 0.91 -15.50 -38.74
N ALA A 194 0.17 -14.87 -39.65
CA ALA A 194 -0.34 -13.52 -39.47
C ALA A 194 -1.32 -13.52 -38.28
N PHE A 195 -0.97 -12.83 -37.19
CA PHE A 195 -1.94 -12.45 -36.17
C PHE A 195 -2.28 -10.97 -36.37
N ASN A 196 -3.45 -10.77 -36.97
CA ASN A 196 -4.14 -9.48 -37.04
C ASN A 196 -4.32 -8.90 -35.63
N GLY A 197 -4.13 -7.59 -35.54
CA GLY A 197 -4.11 -6.83 -34.30
C GLY A 197 -5.34 -6.98 -33.40
N ARG A 198 -5.05 -6.91 -32.10
CA ARG A 198 -5.90 -6.41 -31.01
C ARG A 198 -4.98 -6.22 -29.79
N GLU A 199 -4.26 -5.10 -29.80
CA GLU A 199 -3.61 -4.56 -28.60
C GLU A 199 -4.67 -3.79 -27.80
N SER A 200 -4.93 -4.26 -26.59
CA SER A 200 -5.73 -3.66 -25.50
C SER A 200 -6.33 -4.86 -24.75
N ASN A 201 -5.70 -5.29 -23.63
CA ASN A 201 -6.35 -5.98 -22.50
C ASN A 201 -5.41 -6.60 -21.43
N ASP A 202 -4.08 -6.44 -21.49
CA ASP A 202 -3.21 -7.07 -20.49
C ASP A 202 -3.20 -6.35 -19.11
N PHE A 203 -3.56 -5.07 -19.04
CA PHE A 203 -3.80 -4.38 -17.76
C PHE A 203 -5.08 -4.88 -17.05
N GLU A 204 -6.09 -5.30 -17.81
CA GLU A 204 -7.29 -5.91 -17.24
C GLU A 204 -7.00 -7.26 -16.60
N ARG A 205 -6.00 -8.00 -17.11
CA ARG A 205 -5.58 -9.29 -16.53
C ARG A 205 -4.90 -9.13 -15.18
N LEU A 206 -3.99 -8.18 -15.03
CA LEU A 206 -3.26 -8.00 -13.77
C LEU A 206 -4.18 -7.53 -12.63
N VAL A 207 -5.14 -6.64 -12.94
CA VAL A 207 -6.13 -6.17 -11.96
C VAL A 207 -7.21 -7.23 -11.70
N ALA A 208 -7.61 -8.03 -12.70
CA ALA A 208 -8.54 -9.15 -12.51
C ALA A 208 -7.92 -10.29 -11.69
N GLU A 209 -6.64 -10.60 -11.86
CA GLU A 209 -5.97 -11.66 -11.10
C GLU A 209 -5.76 -11.28 -9.62
N MET A 210 -5.53 -9.99 -9.32
CA MET A 210 -5.53 -9.50 -7.94
C MET A 210 -6.93 -9.49 -7.30
N GLY A 211 -8.00 -9.36 -8.11
CA GLY A 211 -9.39 -9.41 -7.64
C GLY A 211 -9.98 -10.83 -7.46
N THR A 212 -9.31 -11.89 -7.93
CA THR A 212 -9.89 -13.25 -8.00
C THR A 212 -9.40 -14.21 -6.91
N ILE A 213 -8.59 -13.76 -5.94
CA ILE A 213 -8.03 -14.64 -4.88
C ILE A 213 -9.07 -15.05 -3.79
N HIS A 214 -10.31 -14.57 -3.87
CA HIS A 214 -11.42 -15.11 -3.08
C HIS A 214 -12.57 -15.54 -3.97
N LEU A 215 -12.55 -16.80 -4.42
CA LEU A 215 -13.72 -17.67 -4.65
C LEU A 215 -13.26 -19.04 -5.16
N GLN A 216 -12.57 -19.83 -4.32
CA GLN A 216 -12.61 -21.30 -4.37
C GLN A 216 -12.31 -21.87 -2.97
N GLN A 217 -13.34 -21.89 -2.13
CA GLN A 217 -13.68 -23.02 -1.28
C GLN A 217 -15.20 -23.17 -1.27
#